data_AF-A0A7J3N0M4-F1
#
_entry.id   AF-A0A7J3N0M4-F1
#
_cell.length_a   1.000
_cell.length_b   1.000
_cell.length_c   1.000
_cell.angle_alpha   90.00
_cell.angle_beta   90.00
_cell.angle_gamma   90.00
#
_symmetry.space_group_name_H-M   'P 1'
#
loop_
_entity.id
_entity.type
_entity.pdbx_description
1 polymer ?
#
loop_
_entity_poly.entity_id
_entity_poly.type
_entity_poly.pdbx_seq_one_letter_code
_entity_poly.pdbx_strand_id
1 'polypeptide(L)' 'MEFLRICYTLKLLSGGLWGSVSRGLEADIVTSSCRHASGEDIPCIHSTYIKGLLRRSLEYIEDHLYKFGVIGV' A
#
# COMPACT_ATOMS: atom_id res chain seq x y z
N MET A 1 13.66 -0.72 23.03
CA MET A 1 13.57 -0.05 21.72
C MET A 1 12.22 0.62 21.64
N GLU A 2 12.21 1.94 21.49
CA GLU A 2 10.98 2.72 21.33
C GLU A 2 10.69 2.84 19.82
N PHE A 3 9.48 2.51 19.39
CA PHE A 3 9.10 2.58 17.98
C PHE A 3 8.36 3.90 17.73
N LEU A 4 8.80 4.67 16.72
CA LEU A 4 8.03 5.81 16.25
C LEU A 4 6.82 5.29 15.47
N ARG A 5 5.61 5.49 16.03
CA ARG A 5 4.36 5.13 15.36
C ARG A 5 3.83 6.35 14.61
N ILE A 6 3.74 6.26 13.29
CA ILE A 6 3.14 7.30 12.47
C ILE A 6 1.80 6.82 11.93
N CYS A 7 0.74 7.57 12.23
CA CYS A 7 -0.63 7.26 11.83
C CYS A 7 -1.10 8.25 10.78
N TYR A 8 -1.77 7.76 9.73
CA TYR A 8 -2.28 8.58 8.64
C TYR A 8 -3.70 8.17 8.29
N THR A 9 -4.49 9.15 7.86
CA THR A 9 -5.80 8.92 7.24
C THR A 9 -5.67 9.21 5.75
N LEU A 10 -5.96 8.21 4.93
CA LEU A 10 -5.91 8.33 3.47
C LEU A 10 -7.34 8.43 2.93
N LYS A 11 -7.57 9.41 2.07
CA LYS A 11 -8.81 9.55 1.30
C LYS A 11 -8.56 9.06 -0.12
N LEU A 12 -9.41 8.15 -0.59
CA LEU A 12 -9.38 7.72 -1.99
C LEU A 12 -9.80 8.90 -2.89
N LEU A 13 -8.99 9.19 -3.91
CA LEU A 13 -9.28 10.24 -4.89
C LEU A 13 -10.32 9.80 -5.93
N SER A 14 -10.43 8.50 -6.18
CA SER A 14 -11.40 7.87 -7.08
C SER A 14 -12.01 6.63 -6.42
N GLY A 15 -13.15 6.16 -6.95
CA GLY A 15 -13.72 4.88 -6.54
C GLY A 15 -12.72 3.74 -6.78
N GLY A 16 -12.67 2.79 -5.84
CA GLY A 16 -11.89 1.54 -5.95
C GLY A 16 -12.81 0.35 -6.21
N LEU A 17 -12.32 -0.65 -6.94
CA LEU A 17 -13.11 -1.84 -7.27
C LEU A 17 -13.01 -2.89 -6.16
N TRP A 18 -14.06 -3.03 -5.36
CA TRP A 18 -14.10 -3.97 -4.23
C TRP A 18 -14.18 -5.43 -4.70
N GLY A 19 -13.34 -6.30 -4.13
CA GLY A 19 -13.48 -7.76 -4.28
C GLY A 19 -12.95 -8.35 -5.58
N SER A 20 -12.05 -7.66 -6.30
CA SER A 20 -11.59 -8.10 -7.63
C SER A 20 -10.75 -9.38 -7.66
N VAL A 21 -10.34 -9.94 -6.51
CA VAL A 21 -9.52 -11.15 -6.52
C VAL A 21 -9.70 -11.94 -5.21
N SER A 22 -10.42 -13.06 -5.27
CA SER A 22 -10.41 -14.08 -4.20
C SER A 22 -9.32 -15.14 -4.41
N ARG A 23 -8.50 -14.99 -5.48
CA ARG A 23 -7.44 -15.93 -5.86
C ARG A 23 -6.15 -15.15 -6.14
N GLY A 24 -5.27 -15.05 -5.14
CA GLY A 24 -3.97 -14.38 -5.24
C GLY A 24 -3.31 -14.22 -3.87
N LEU A 25 -2.02 -13.86 -3.85
CA LEU A 25 -1.36 -13.42 -2.61
C LEU A 25 -1.88 -12.02 -2.23
N GLU A 26 -2.03 -11.72 -0.94
CA GLU A 26 -2.51 -10.42 -0.47
C GLU A 26 -1.73 -9.22 -1.05
N ALA A 27 -0.46 -9.43 -1.38
CA ALA A 27 0.41 -8.41 -1.97
C ALA A 27 0.01 -7.96 -3.39
N ASP A 28 -0.80 -8.76 -4.08
CA ASP A 28 -1.29 -8.50 -5.44
C ASP A 28 -2.75 -8.02 -5.46
N ILE A 29 -3.42 -8.06 -4.29
CA ILE A 29 -4.83 -7.71 -4.15
C ILE A 29 -4.92 -6.31 -3.54
N VAL A 30 -5.33 -5.34 -4.38
CA VAL A 30 -5.42 -3.93 -3.98
C VAL A 30 -6.47 -3.73 -2.88
N THR A 31 -7.64 -4.35 -3.05
CA THR A 31 -8.76 -4.23 -2.10
C THR A 31 -9.41 -5.58 -1.87
N SER A 32 -9.60 -5.92 -0.60
CA SER A 32 -10.25 -7.15 -0.15
C SER A 32 -11.32 -6.83 0.89
N SER A 33 -12.04 -7.87 1.33
CA SER A 33 -12.88 -7.80 2.52
C SER A 33 -12.02 -8.09 3.76
N CYS A 34 -12.10 -7.24 4.78
CA CYS A 34 -11.54 -7.54 6.09
C CYS A 34 -12.53 -7.25 7.22
N ARG A 35 -12.35 -8.01 8.31
CA ARG A 35 -13.16 -7.89 9.51
C ARG A 35 -12.76 -6.63 10.28
N HIS A 36 -13.65 -5.66 10.35
CA HIS A 36 -13.51 -4.49 11.20
C HIS A 36 -13.67 -4.87 12.68
N ALA A 37 -13.17 -4.03 13.59
CA ALA A 37 -13.33 -4.22 15.04
C ALA A 37 -14.81 -4.26 15.49
N SER A 38 -15.73 -3.66 14.71
CA SER A 38 -17.18 -3.76 14.94
C SER A 38 -17.76 -5.14 14.60
N GLY A 39 -16.96 -6.05 14.03
CA GLY A 39 -17.45 -7.33 13.53
C GLY A 39 -18.18 -7.23 12.19
N GLU A 40 -18.03 -6.13 11.46
CA GLU A 40 -18.54 -6.00 10.10
C GLU A 40 -17.43 -6.24 9.08
N ASP A 41 -17.80 -6.76 7.92
CA ASP A 41 -16.87 -6.94 6.81
C ASP A 41 -16.84 -5.65 5.99
N ILE A 42 -15.68 -5.01 5.93
CA ILE A 42 -15.48 -3.73 5.23
C ILE A 42 -14.44 -3.88 4.12
N PRO A 43 -14.54 -3.07 3.05
CA PRO A 43 -13.46 -2.97 2.08
C PRO A 43 -12.22 -2.40 2.74
N CYS A 44 -11.07 -3.03 2.51
CA CYS A 44 -9.80 -2.50 2.97
C CYS A 44 -8.65 -2.80 2.03
N ILE A 45 -7.59 -2.00 2.19
CA ILE A 45 -6.31 -2.16 1.51
C ILE A 45 -5.36 -2.77 2.54
N HIS A 46 -4.81 -3.94 2.26
CA HIS A 46 -3.88 -4.59 3.17
C HIS A 46 -2.59 -3.77 3.33
N SER A 47 -2.03 -3.78 4.54
CA SER A 47 -0.75 -3.11 4.82
C SER A 47 0.41 -3.71 4.00
N THR A 48 0.33 -4.99 3.66
CA THR A 48 1.27 -5.70 2.78
C THR A 48 1.26 -5.13 1.37
N TYR A 49 0.07 -4.85 0.82
CA TYR A 49 -0.08 -4.16 -0.46
C TYR A 49 0.51 -2.74 -0.42
N ILE A 50 0.18 -1.94 0.60
CA ILE A 50 0.71 -0.57 0.77
C ILE A 50 2.24 -0.59 0.83
N LYS A 51 2.82 -1.51 1.62
CA LYS A 51 4.27 -1.68 1.72
C LYS A 51 4.89 -2.05 0.37
N GLY A 52 4.29 -2.99 -0.36
CA GLY A 52 4.75 -3.40 -1.68
C GLY A 52 4.70 -2.26 -2.70
N LEU A 53 3.63 -1.46 -2.68
CA LEU A 53 3.47 -0.29 -3.53
C LEU A 53 4.55 0.76 -3.23
N LEU A 54 4.74 1.13 -1.97
CA LEU A 54 5.76 2.10 -1.57
C LEU A 54 7.16 1.65 -1.98
N ARG A 55 7.49 0.37 -1.79
CA ARG A 55 8.77 -0.19 -2.22
C ARG A 55 8.98 -0.04 -3.72
N ARG A 56 8.01 -0.46 -4.54
CA ARG A 56 8.11 -0.34 -6.02
C ARG A 56 8.21 1.12 -6.48
N SER A 57 7.45 2.01 -5.84
CA SER A 57 7.50 3.45 -6.14
C SER A 57 8.88 4.02 -5.80
N LEU A 58 9.46 3.65 -4.66
CA LEU A 58 10.80 4.06 -4.29
C LEU A 58 11.85 3.51 -5.25
N GLU A 59 11.83 2.22 -5.57
CA GLU A 59 12.75 1.61 -6.54
C GLU A 59 12.69 2.31 -7.91
N TYR A 60 11.49 2.64 -8.38
CA TYR A 60 11.30 3.38 -9.62
C TYR A 60 11.85 4.81 -9.55
N ILE A 61 11.56 5.53 -8.46
CA ILE A 61 12.04 6.90 -8.26
C ILE A 61 13.55 6.93 -8.10
N GLU A 62 14.12 6.01 -7.33
CA GLU A 62 15.55 5.91 -7.06
C GLU A 62 16.34 5.72 -8.36
N ASP A 63 15.90 4.84 -9.25
CA ASP A 63 16.48 4.69 -10.59
C ASP A 63 16.46 6.00 -11.40
N HIS A 64 15.39 6.79 -11.31
CA HIS A 64 15.31 8.11 -11.95
C HIS A 64 16.24 9.12 -11.28
N LEU A 65 16.29 9.15 -9.96
CA LEU A 65 17.13 10.08 -9.22
C LEU A 65 18.62 9.81 -9.43
N TYR A 66 19.04 8.54 -9.57
CA TYR A 66 20.40 8.20 -10.01
C TYR A 66 20.67 8.69 -11.43
N LYS A 67 19.76 8.45 -12.38
CA LYS A 67 19.89 8.93 -13.77
C LYS A 67 20.01 10.46 -13.86
N PHE A 68 19.34 11.19 -12.99
CA PHE A 68 19.40 12.66 -12.92
C PHE A 68 20.53 13.19 -12.02
N GLY A 69 21.33 12.32 -11.39
CA GLY A 69 22.45 12.72 -10.53
C GLY A 69 22.04 13.43 -9.23
N VAL A 70 20.81 13.24 -8.77
CA VAL A 70 20.27 13.88 -7.54
C VAL A 70 20.76 13.18 -6.28
N ILE A 71 20.96 11.87 -6.36
CA ILE A 71 21.60 11.05 -5.31
C ILE A 71 22.84 10.41 -5.90
N GLY A 72 23.95 10.52 -5.16
CA GLY A 72 25.23 9.88 -5.50
C GLY A 72 25.29 8.46 -4.96
N VAL A 73 26.08 7.63 -5.65
CA VAL A 73 26.54 6.33 -5.11
C VAL A 73 27.47 6.59 -3.92
#